data_AF-A0A1M7HC48-F1
#
_entry.id   AF-A0A1M7HC48-F1
#
_cell.length_a   1.000
_cell.length_b   1.000
_cell.length_c   1.000
_cell.angle_alpha   90.00
_cell.angle_beta   90.00
_cell.angle_gamma   90.00
#
_symmetry.space_group_name_H-M   'P 1'
#
loop_
_entity.id
_entity.type
_entity.pdbx_description
1 polymer ?
#
loop_
_entity_poly.entity_id
_entity_poly.type
_entity_poly.pdbx_seq_one_letter_code
_entity_poly.pdbx_strand_id
1 'polypeptide(L)'
;MTRAPSLKTRALGYLARREHSRLELERKLARHAQTSEELSSMLDALEQRGFLSAARVIEQVIHIRKNRFGSQRIMHELREKGIAENLIAAALPNIKETEQDNAREVWRKKFGVMPADAKELGRQMRFLVGRGFSTEVIRQVLRHSDKEEA
;
A
#
# COMPACT_ATOMS: atom_id res chain seq x y z
N MET A 1 26.19 -21.28 -25.55
CA MET A 1 26.38 -20.50 -24.30
C MET A 1 25.41 -19.32 -24.31
N THR A 2 24.38 -19.33 -23.47
CA THR A 2 23.40 -18.23 -23.44
C THR A 2 24.03 -17.02 -22.75
N ARG A 3 24.30 -15.96 -23.51
CA ARG A 3 24.82 -14.69 -22.97
C ARG A 3 23.88 -14.19 -21.87
N ALA A 4 24.45 -13.72 -20.76
CA ALA A 4 23.65 -13.19 -19.66
C ALA A 4 22.70 -12.09 -20.18
N PRO A 5 21.42 -12.06 -19.75
CA PRO A 5 20.46 -11.08 -20.24
C PRO A 5 20.88 -9.66 -19.86
N SER A 6 20.64 -8.72 -20.78
CA SER A 6 20.91 -7.29 -20.58
C SER A 6 20.12 -6.71 -19.41
N LEU A 7 20.57 -5.57 -18.88
CA LEU A 7 19.88 -4.85 -17.79
C LEU A 7 18.41 -4.56 -18.15
N LYS A 8 18.18 -4.09 -19.39
CA LYS A 8 16.85 -3.84 -19.95
C LYS A 8 15.99 -5.10 -20.03
N THR A 9 16.55 -6.21 -20.53
CA THR A 9 15.84 -7.50 -20.61
C THR A 9 15.42 -7.97 -19.22
N ARG A 10 16.28 -7.80 -18.20
CA ARG A 10 15.95 -8.14 -16.81
C ARG A 10 14.84 -7.25 -16.26
N ALA A 11 14.93 -5.93 -16.47
CA ALA A 11 13.91 -4.97 -16.04
C ALA A 11 12.54 -5.28 -16.64
N LEU A 12 12.47 -5.48 -17.96
CA LEU A 12 11.24 -5.86 -18.66
C LEU A 12 10.70 -7.20 -18.16
N GLY A 13 11.57 -8.17 -17.86
CA GLY A 13 11.15 -9.44 -17.26
C GLY A 13 10.53 -9.30 -15.86
N TYR A 14 10.97 -8.33 -15.06
CA TYR A 14 10.31 -8.02 -13.79
C TYR A 14 8.95 -7.35 -14.01
N LEU A 15 8.91 -6.33 -14.86
CA LEU A 15 7.70 -5.56 -15.15
C LEU A 15 6.61 -6.39 -15.84
N ALA A 16 6.98 -7.38 -16.65
CA ALA A 16 6.03 -8.30 -17.28
C ALA A 16 5.28 -9.20 -16.28
N ARG A 17 5.81 -9.39 -15.06
CA ARG A 17 5.19 -10.27 -14.05
C ARG A 17 4.27 -9.52 -13.10
N ARG A 18 4.62 -8.28 -12.75
CA ARG A 18 3.83 -7.37 -11.91
C ARG A 18 4.39 -5.96 -12.00
N GLU A 19 3.60 -4.99 -11.55
CA GLU A 19 4.09 -3.64 -11.28
C GLU A 19 5.21 -3.69 -10.23
N HIS A 20 6.22 -2.85 -10.43
CA HIS A 20 7.33 -2.66 -9.51
C HIS A 20 7.51 -1.18 -9.24
N SER A 21 7.91 -0.82 -8.04
CA SER A 21 8.38 0.55 -7.81
C SER A 21 9.78 0.74 -8.39
N ARG A 22 10.15 1.99 -8.63
CA ARG A 22 11.50 2.35 -9.06
C ARG A 22 12.54 1.79 -8.09
N LEU A 23 12.36 2.02 -6.80
CA LEU A 23 13.24 1.51 -5.73
C LEU A 23 13.35 -0.03 -5.72
N GLU A 24 12.25 -0.75 -5.98
CA GLU A 24 12.30 -2.21 -6.10
C GLU A 24 13.17 -2.65 -7.29
N LEU A 25 13.07 -1.97 -8.44
CA LEU A 25 13.90 -2.28 -9.61
C LEU A 25 15.36 -1.88 -9.39
N GLU A 26 15.62 -0.72 -8.80
CA GLU A 26 16.98 -0.27 -8.43
C GLU A 26 17.68 -1.33 -7.59
N ARG A 27 17.04 -1.77 -6.49
CA ARG A 27 17.60 -2.81 -5.60
C ARG A 27 17.83 -4.14 -6.32
N LYS A 28 16.94 -4.55 -7.21
CA LYS A 28 17.06 -5.83 -7.94
C LYS A 28 18.13 -5.80 -9.01
N LEU A 29 18.31 -4.66 -9.67
CA LEU A 29 19.15 -4.50 -10.85
C LEU A 29 20.53 -3.93 -10.54
N ALA A 30 20.76 -3.34 -9.36
CA ALA A 30 22.04 -2.75 -8.96
C ALA A 30 23.24 -3.68 -9.19
N ARG A 31 23.14 -4.96 -8.79
CA ARG A 31 24.19 -5.98 -9.00
C ARG A 31 24.47 -6.36 -10.45
N HIS A 32 23.67 -5.87 -11.40
CA HIS A 32 23.78 -6.17 -12.82
C HIS A 32 24.15 -4.94 -13.65
N ALA A 33 24.07 -3.74 -13.05
CA ALA A 33 24.45 -2.49 -13.70
C ALA A 33 25.96 -2.27 -13.55
N GLN A 34 26.59 -1.66 -14.56
CA GLN A 34 28.00 -1.29 -14.48
C GLN A 34 28.20 -0.03 -13.64
N THR A 35 27.24 0.88 -13.70
CA THR A 35 27.24 2.15 -12.97
C THR A 35 25.83 2.49 -12.45
N SER A 36 25.77 3.36 -11.46
CA SER A 36 24.49 3.86 -10.93
C SER A 36 23.76 4.71 -11.97
N GLU A 37 24.52 5.46 -12.77
CA GLU A 37 24.05 6.36 -13.82
C GLU A 37 23.40 5.59 -14.97
N GLU A 38 23.99 4.46 -15.39
CA GLU A 38 23.40 3.57 -16.39
C GLU A 38 22.04 3.04 -15.93
N LEU A 39 21.96 2.60 -14.66
CA LEU A 39 20.73 2.08 -14.08
C LEU A 39 19.66 3.16 -13.99
N SER A 40 20.00 4.34 -13.46
CA SER A 40 19.07 5.47 -13.35
C SER A 40 18.54 5.88 -14.73
N SER A 41 19.43 6.06 -15.72
CA SER A 41 19.06 6.47 -17.07
C SER A 41 18.14 5.45 -17.75
N MET A 42 18.39 4.16 -17.55
CA MET A 42 17.52 3.10 -18.07
C MET A 42 16.14 3.13 -17.38
N LEU A 43 16.07 3.33 -16.07
CA LEU A 43 14.80 3.42 -15.34
C LEU A 43 14.01 4.67 -15.77
N ASP A 44 14.67 5.80 -15.99
CA ASP A 44 14.05 7.02 -16.52
C ASP A 44 13.43 6.75 -17.90
N ALA A 45 14.15 6.05 -18.77
CA ALA A 45 13.64 5.66 -20.08
C ALA A 45 12.45 4.69 -20.00
N LEU A 46 12.39 3.84 -18.98
CA LEU A 46 11.23 2.95 -18.75
C LEU A 46 10.03 3.73 -18.20
N GLU A 47 10.24 4.74 -17.34
CA GLU A 47 9.19 5.62 -16.85
C GLU A 47 8.61 6.49 -17.98
N GLN A 48 9.47 7.11 -18.79
CA GLN A 48 9.06 7.93 -19.94
C GLN A 48 8.24 7.13 -20.97
N ARG A 49 8.55 5.85 -21.15
CA ARG A 49 7.81 4.94 -22.04
C ARG A 49 6.57 4.32 -21.37
N GLY A 50 6.31 4.64 -20.11
CA GLY A 50 5.18 4.13 -19.34
C GLY A 50 5.31 2.66 -18.92
N PHE A 51 6.46 2.01 -19.07
CA PHE A 51 6.69 0.64 -18.61
C PHE A 51 6.81 0.58 -17.08
N LEU A 52 7.42 1.59 -16.46
CA LEU A 52 7.50 1.76 -15.01
C LEU A 52 6.54 2.89 -14.61
N SER A 53 5.69 2.67 -13.60
CA SER A 53 4.71 3.68 -13.17
C SER A 53 4.47 3.62 -11.67
N ALA A 54 4.80 4.71 -10.98
CA ALA A 54 4.46 4.88 -9.57
C ALA A 54 2.94 4.85 -9.33
N ALA A 55 2.14 5.40 -10.25
CA ALA A 55 0.68 5.41 -10.15
C ALA A 55 0.10 3.99 -10.14
N ARG A 56 0.53 3.12 -11.06
CA ARG A 56 0.07 1.72 -11.10
C ARG A 56 0.50 0.93 -9.86
N VAL A 57 1.68 1.21 -9.31
CA VAL A 57 2.11 0.62 -8.03
C VAL A 57 1.21 1.07 -6.89
N ILE A 58 0.86 2.37 -6.82
CA ILE A 58 -0.04 2.91 -5.79
C ILE A 58 -1.41 2.22 -5.88
N GLU A 59 -2.02 2.19 -7.07
CA GLU A 59 -3.31 1.56 -7.31
C GLU A 59 -3.31 0.08 -6.90
N GLN A 60 -2.26 -0.66 -7.29
CA GLN A 60 -2.12 -2.07 -6.93
C GLN A 60 -2.04 -2.25 -5.40
N VAL A 61 -1.24 -1.44 -4.71
CA VAL A 61 -1.10 -1.53 -3.25
C VAL A 61 -2.44 -1.22 -2.57
N ILE A 62 -3.12 -0.15 -2.98
CA ILE A 62 -4.43 0.21 -2.43
C ILE A 62 -5.43 -0.94 -2.64
N HIS A 63 -5.52 -1.45 -3.86
CA HIS A 63 -6.43 -2.54 -4.21
C HIS A 63 -6.22 -3.79 -3.34
N ILE A 64 -4.95 -4.20 -3.14
CA ILE A 64 -4.61 -5.40 -2.36
C ILE A 64 -4.81 -5.18 -0.84
N ARG A 65 -4.61 -3.94 -0.35
CA ARG A 65 -4.54 -3.66 1.10
C ARG A 65 -5.82 -3.12 1.71
N LYS A 66 -6.65 -2.39 0.96
CA LYS A 66 -7.81 -1.64 1.49
C LYS A 66 -8.76 -2.48 2.34
N ASN A 67 -9.00 -3.74 1.98
CA ASN A 67 -9.91 -4.64 2.70
C ASN A 67 -9.32 -5.23 4.02
N ARG A 68 -8.06 -4.90 4.36
CA ARG A 68 -7.33 -5.51 5.49
C ARG A 68 -6.67 -4.49 6.41
N PHE A 69 -6.31 -3.33 5.86
CA PHE A 69 -5.48 -2.32 6.50
C PHE A 69 -6.00 -0.92 6.21
N GLY A 70 -5.82 -0.02 7.18
CA GLY A 70 -6.17 1.38 7.06
C GLY A 70 -5.11 2.20 6.35
N SER A 71 -5.44 3.47 6.14
CA SER A 71 -4.66 4.47 5.41
C SER A 71 -3.23 4.60 5.92
N GLN A 72 -3.01 4.57 7.23
CA GLN A 72 -1.67 4.73 7.82
C GLN A 72 -0.73 3.59 7.40
N ARG A 73 -1.22 2.35 7.38
CA ARG A 73 -0.42 1.19 6.99
C ARG A 73 -0.16 1.18 5.48
N ILE A 74 -1.16 1.56 4.67
CA ILE A 74 -1.03 1.66 3.22
C ILE A 74 0.00 2.73 2.84
N MET A 75 -0.10 3.93 3.43
CA MET A 75 0.85 5.01 3.20
C MET A 75 2.27 4.62 3.62
N HIS A 76 2.42 3.92 4.74
CA HIS A 76 3.72 3.42 5.17
C HIS A 76 4.32 2.45 4.16
N GLU A 77 3.55 1.47 3.65
CA GLU A 77 4.02 0.54 2.63
C GLU A 77 4.40 1.25 1.31
N LEU A 78 3.68 2.29 0.91
CA LEU A 78 4.02 3.11 -0.25
C LEU A 78 5.36 3.85 -0.05
N ARG A 79 5.63 4.39 1.14
CA ARG A 79 6.93 5.00 1.47
C ARG A 79 8.06 3.99 1.47
N GLU A 80 7.85 2.80 2.02
CA GLU A 80 8.84 1.71 1.98
C GLU A 80 9.18 1.28 0.54
N LYS A 81 8.21 1.42 -0.38
CA LYS A 81 8.39 1.21 -1.82
C LYS A 81 9.06 2.40 -2.53
N GLY A 82 9.37 3.48 -1.83
CA GLY A 82 10.03 4.66 -2.40
C GLY A 82 9.09 5.55 -3.23
N ILE A 83 7.78 5.48 -2.99
CA ILE A 83 6.83 6.38 -3.64
C ILE A 83 6.97 7.78 -3.03
N ALA A 84 7.05 8.79 -3.90
CA ALA A 84 7.20 10.18 -3.48
C ALA A 84 5.98 10.68 -2.67
N GLU A 85 6.23 11.49 -1.64
CA GLU A 85 5.19 11.92 -0.69
C GLU A 85 4.05 12.68 -1.35
N ASN A 86 4.32 13.46 -2.40
CA ASN A 86 3.30 14.16 -3.17
C ASN A 86 2.30 13.19 -3.86
N LEU A 87 2.78 12.06 -4.37
CA LEU A 87 1.91 11.03 -4.97
C LEU A 87 1.09 10.30 -3.91
N ILE A 88 1.69 10.04 -2.75
CA ILE A 88 0.97 9.45 -1.61
C ILE A 88 -0.13 10.39 -1.13
N ALA A 89 0.18 11.69 -0.99
CA ALA A 89 -0.79 12.70 -0.60
C ALA A 89 -1.94 12.81 -1.60
N ALA A 90 -1.66 12.72 -2.91
CA ALA A 90 -2.68 12.72 -3.95
C ALA A 90 -3.59 11.48 -3.91
N ALA A 91 -3.07 10.33 -3.49
CA ALA A 91 -3.85 9.09 -3.39
C ALA A 91 -4.65 8.97 -2.08
N LEU A 92 -4.29 9.72 -1.03
CA LEU A 92 -4.88 9.62 0.29
C LEU A 92 -6.41 9.82 0.32
N PRO A 93 -7.00 10.81 -0.39
CA PRO A 93 -8.46 10.97 -0.42
C PRO A 93 -9.19 9.69 -0.87
N ASN A 94 -8.71 9.05 -1.95
CA ASN A 94 -9.30 7.82 -2.48
C ASN A 94 -9.18 6.64 -1.49
N ILE A 95 -8.08 6.58 -0.73
CA ILE A 95 -7.92 5.56 0.31
C ILE A 95 -8.94 5.78 1.43
N LYS A 96 -9.12 7.04 1.85
CA LYS A 96 -10.01 7.41 2.95
C LYS A 96 -11.49 7.20 2.63
N GLU A 97 -11.88 7.38 1.37
CA GLU A 97 -13.27 7.22 0.90
C GLU A 97 -13.90 5.88 1.32
N THR A 98 -13.13 4.79 1.24
CA THR A 98 -13.61 3.43 1.59
C THR A 98 -13.08 2.94 2.94
N GLU A 99 -12.29 3.75 3.66
CA GLU A 99 -11.56 3.30 4.85
C GLU A 99 -12.49 2.90 5.99
N GLN A 100 -13.58 3.66 6.21
CA GLN A 100 -14.54 3.40 7.28
C GLN A 100 -15.26 2.06 7.10
N ASP A 101 -15.75 1.78 5.89
CA ASP A 101 -16.46 0.53 5.58
C ASP A 101 -15.53 -0.67 5.70
N ASN A 102 -14.31 -0.55 5.15
CA ASN A 102 -13.28 -1.57 5.29
C ASN A 102 -12.92 -1.84 6.76
N ALA A 103 -12.82 -0.79 7.57
CA ALA A 103 -12.56 -0.91 9.01
C ALA A 103 -13.70 -1.64 9.73
N ARG A 104 -14.96 -1.32 9.40
CA ARG A 104 -16.13 -1.99 9.96
C ARG A 104 -16.14 -3.47 9.60
N GLU A 105 -15.85 -3.84 8.36
CA GLU A 105 -15.77 -5.25 7.96
C GLU A 105 -14.65 -6.00 8.67
N VAL A 106 -13.46 -5.40 8.78
CA VAL A 106 -12.32 -5.99 9.48
C VAL A 106 -12.62 -6.18 10.97
N TRP A 107 -13.26 -5.18 11.59
CA TRP A 107 -13.74 -5.25 12.97
C TRP A 107 -14.81 -6.34 13.14
N ARG A 108 -15.84 -6.37 12.28
CA ARG A 108 -16.94 -7.35 12.32
C ARG A 108 -16.43 -8.78 12.22
N LYS A 109 -15.48 -9.05 11.31
CA LYS A 109 -14.85 -10.37 11.15
C LYS A 109 -14.04 -10.82 12.37
N LYS A 110 -13.53 -9.89 13.19
CA LYS A 110 -12.67 -10.21 14.34
C LYS A 110 -13.41 -10.23 15.67
N PHE A 111 -14.30 -9.26 15.87
CA PHE A 111 -15.02 -9.05 17.13
C PHE A 111 -16.53 -9.19 16.93
N GLY A 112 -17.10 -8.47 15.96
CA GLY A 112 -18.53 -8.54 15.64
C GLY A 112 -19.48 -7.99 16.71
N VAL A 113 -18.96 -7.68 17.90
CA VAL A 113 -19.71 -7.17 19.05
C VAL A 113 -18.99 -5.99 19.67
N MET A 114 -19.78 -5.05 20.19
CA MET A 114 -19.23 -3.87 20.83
C MET A 114 -18.53 -4.19 22.14
N PRO A 115 -17.56 -3.35 22.54
CA PRO A 115 -16.85 -3.56 23.79
C PRO A 115 -17.80 -3.38 24.98
N ALA A 116 -17.90 -4.40 25.82
CA ALA A 116 -18.75 -4.37 27.02
C ALA A 116 -18.14 -3.53 28.16
N ASP A 117 -16.82 -3.35 28.17
CA ASP A 117 -16.09 -2.61 29.20
C ASP A 117 -14.86 -1.87 28.61
N ALA A 118 -14.18 -1.10 29.46
CA ALA A 118 -12.98 -0.35 29.07
C ALA A 118 -11.80 -1.25 28.62
N LYS A 119 -11.73 -2.48 29.14
CA LYS A 119 -10.67 -3.44 28.78
C LYS A 119 -10.88 -3.96 27.37
N GLU A 120 -12.11 -4.32 27.03
CA GLU A 120 -12.53 -4.71 25.68
C GLU A 120 -12.41 -3.56 24.70
N LEU A 121 -12.79 -2.34 25.09
CA LEU A 121 -12.61 -1.15 24.25
C LEU A 121 -11.13 -0.98 23.87
N GLY A 122 -10.24 -1.02 24.87
CA GLY A 122 -8.80 -0.96 24.63
C GLY A 122 -8.29 -2.08 23.73
N ARG A 123 -8.82 -3.31 23.88
CA ARG A 123 -8.46 -4.46 23.05
C ARG A 123 -8.85 -4.26 21.58
N GLN A 124 -10.10 -3.83 21.33
CA GLN A 124 -10.61 -3.60 19.98
C GLN A 124 -9.92 -2.42 19.29
N MET A 125 -9.68 -1.32 20.02
CA MET A 125 -8.93 -0.17 19.52
C MET A 125 -7.49 -0.56 19.12
N ARG A 126 -6.75 -1.25 19.99
CA ARG A 126 -5.37 -1.69 19.69
C ARG A 126 -5.31 -2.57 18.44
N PHE A 127 -6.30 -3.44 18.24
CA PHE A 127 -6.38 -4.25 17.02
C PHE A 127 -6.50 -3.38 15.77
N LEU A 128 -7.41 -2.40 15.76
CA LEU A 128 -7.62 -1.54 14.59
C LEU A 128 -6.43 -0.58 14.36
N VAL A 129 -5.84 -0.05 15.43
CA VAL A 129 -4.59 0.73 15.35
C VAL A 129 -3.46 -0.11 14.76
N GLY A 130 -3.31 -1.37 15.19
CA GLY A 130 -2.33 -2.31 14.63
C GLY A 130 -2.57 -2.66 13.16
N ARG A 131 -3.78 -2.41 12.64
CA ARG A 131 -4.11 -2.50 11.21
C ARG A 131 -3.95 -1.18 10.46
N GLY A 132 -3.58 -0.11 11.15
CA GLY A 132 -3.30 1.20 10.57
C GLY A 132 -4.55 2.03 10.24
N PHE A 133 -5.70 1.72 10.85
CA PHE A 133 -6.88 2.58 10.74
C PHE A 133 -6.68 3.86 11.56
N SER A 134 -7.16 4.98 11.03
CA SER A 134 -7.09 6.26 11.74
C SER A 134 -7.94 6.26 13.01
N THR A 135 -7.56 7.06 14.00
CA THR A 135 -8.31 7.20 15.25
C THR A 135 -9.74 7.72 15.04
N GLU A 136 -9.95 8.53 14.00
CA GLU A 136 -11.26 8.98 13.55
C GLU A 136 -12.13 7.81 13.08
N VAL A 137 -11.62 6.99 12.16
CA VAL A 137 -12.33 5.82 11.64
C VAL A 137 -12.61 4.81 12.76
N ILE A 138 -11.65 4.57 13.66
CA ILE A 138 -11.83 3.68 14.81
C ILE A 138 -12.98 4.16 15.70
N ARG A 139 -13.03 5.47 15.99
CA ARG A 139 -14.14 6.05 16.76
C ARG A 139 -15.46 5.90 16.03
N GLN A 140 -15.51 6.06 14.71
CA GLN A 140 -16.74 5.88 13.94
C GLN A 140 -17.22 4.41 13.99
N VAL A 141 -16.33 3.44 13.79
CA VAL A 141 -16.67 2.01 13.85
C VAL A 141 -17.20 1.61 15.23
N LEU A 142 -16.55 2.09 16.30
CA LEU A 142 -16.91 1.75 17.68
C LEU A 142 -18.01 2.63 18.29
N ARG A 143 -18.55 3.62 17.54
CA ARG A 143 -19.72 4.43 17.95
C ARG A 143 -21.01 4.02 17.23
N HIS A 144 -20.94 3.29 16.11
CA HIS A 144 -22.10 3.00 15.24
C HIS A 144 -22.70 1.59 15.44
N SER A 145 -22.82 1.14 16.68
CA SER A 145 -23.65 -0.03 17.05
C SER A 145 -25.07 0.32 17.46
N ASP A 146 -25.34 1.59 17.77
CA ASP A 146 -26.60 1.96 18.44
C ASP A 146 -27.67 2.45 17.45
N LYS A 147 -27.57 2.08 16.16
CA LYS A 147 -28.49 2.57 15.11
C LYS A 147 -28.99 1.53 14.09
N GLU A 148 -28.97 0.23 14.43
CA GLU A 148 -29.67 -0.81 13.65
C GLU A 148 -30.70 -1.58 14.49
N GLU A 149 -31.28 -0.93 15.50
CA GLU A 149 -32.55 -1.34 16.11
C GLU A 149 -33.47 -0.10 16.19
N ALA A 150 -34.14 0.20 15.08
CA ALA A 150 -35.35 1.03 15.03
C ALA A 150 -36.23 0.56 13.87
#